data_AF-A0A495M7A8-F1
#
_entry.id   AF-A0A495M7A8-F1
#
_cell.length_a   1.000
_cell.length_b   1.000
_cell.length_c   1.000
_cell.angle_alpha   90.00
_cell.angle_beta   90.00
_cell.angle_gamma   90.00
#
_symmetry.space_group_name_H-M   'P 1'
#
loop_
_entity.id
_entity.type
_entity.pdbx_description
1 polymer ?
#
loop_
_entity_poly.entity_id
_entity_poly.type
_entity_poly.pdbx_seq_one_letter_code
_entity_poly.pdbx_strand_id
1 'polypeptide(L)'
;MNKLFIIIYFMACAATAQSVTSGAYTVSIDHVTSEGSDYKGSYNIQKNGVIVASEKFSVMKLERIVSINIQEGDGYGNTATYFYESKKFDCMGEEKEAKKYKDIKDIILNGILFYAELRFKEE
;
A
#
# COMPACT_ATOMS: atom_id res chain seq x y z
N MET A 1 -30.83 31.82 34.48
CA MET A 1 -30.46 31.72 33.05
C MET A 1 -29.67 30.43 32.83
N ASN A 2 -30.33 29.38 32.35
CA ASN A 2 -29.69 28.11 32.01
C ASN A 2 -28.86 28.30 30.73
N LYS A 3 -27.55 28.13 30.82
CA LYS A 3 -26.67 28.08 29.64
C LYS A 3 -26.72 26.65 29.08
N LEU A 4 -27.44 26.50 27.97
CA LEU A 4 -27.50 25.27 27.19
C LEU A 4 -26.14 25.04 26.52
N PHE A 5 -25.35 24.09 27.01
CA PHE A 5 -24.14 23.64 26.32
C PHE A 5 -24.55 22.65 25.23
N ILE A 6 -24.55 23.11 23.99
CA ILE A 6 -24.66 22.23 22.82
C ILE A 6 -23.28 21.61 22.61
N ILE A 7 -23.11 20.36 23.06
CA ILE A 7 -21.96 19.53 22.70
C ILE A 7 -22.24 18.99 21.30
N ILE A 8 -21.61 19.59 20.30
CA ILE A 8 -21.60 19.05 18.93
C ILE A 8 -20.68 17.84 18.94
N TYR A 9 -21.27 16.65 18.94
CA TYR A 9 -20.54 15.40 18.73
C TYR A 9 -20.20 15.29 17.24
N PHE A 10 -19.03 15.80 16.84
CA PHE A 10 -18.46 15.43 15.55
C PHE A 10 -18.05 13.96 15.64
N MET A 11 -18.90 13.07 15.13
CA MET A 11 -18.53 11.68 14.90
C MET A 11 -17.55 11.68 13.72
N ALA A 12 -16.27 11.88 14.00
CA ALA A 12 -15.21 11.70 13.02
C ALA A 12 -15.19 10.22 12.65
N CYS A 13 -15.79 9.89 11.51
CA CYS A 13 -15.64 8.58 10.89
C CYS A 13 -14.20 8.51 10.36
N ALA A 14 -13.25 8.20 11.25
CA ALA A 14 -11.88 7.96 10.85
C ALA A 14 -11.87 6.63 10.09
N ALA A 15 -11.97 6.68 8.77
CA ALA A 15 -11.59 5.56 7.92
C ALA A 15 -10.12 5.27 8.25
N THR A 16 -9.86 4.20 8.99
CA THR A 16 -8.50 3.81 9.33
C THR A 16 -7.82 3.32 8.06
N ALA A 17 -6.97 4.15 7.47
CA ALA A 17 -6.06 3.71 6.41
C ALA A 17 -5.22 2.55 6.94
N GLN A 18 -5.16 1.44 6.20
CA GLN A 18 -4.35 0.29 6.59
C GLN A 18 -2.89 0.59 6.25
N SER A 19 -1.95 0.27 7.16
CA SER A 19 -0.53 0.55 6.95
C SER A 19 0.39 -0.59 7.39
N VAL A 20 1.60 -0.61 6.83
CA VAL A 20 2.70 -1.51 7.22
C VAL A 20 3.99 -0.70 7.37
N THR A 21 4.84 -1.08 8.32
CA THR A 21 6.13 -0.42 8.59
C THR A 21 7.26 -1.44 8.61
N SER A 22 8.40 -1.08 8.00
CA SER A 22 9.65 -1.84 8.05
C SER A 22 10.84 -0.87 7.98
N GLY A 23 11.72 -0.93 8.98
CA GLY A 23 12.83 0.02 9.12
C GLY A 23 12.34 1.47 9.15
N ALA A 24 12.88 2.30 8.25
CA ALA A 24 12.52 3.71 8.11
C ALA A 24 11.21 3.94 7.34
N TYR A 25 10.64 2.91 6.73
CA TYR A 25 9.55 3.06 5.76
C TYR A 25 8.20 2.67 6.35
N THR A 26 7.20 3.51 6.10
CA THR A 26 5.79 3.20 6.35
C THR A 26 5.01 3.36 5.06
N VAL A 27 4.22 2.35 4.71
CA VAL A 27 3.30 2.40 3.58
C VAL A 27 1.87 2.36 4.11
N SER A 28 1.01 3.24 3.62
CA SER A 28 -0.43 3.20 3.86
C SER A 28 -1.22 3.17 2.57
N ILE A 29 -2.43 2.60 2.63
CA ILE A 29 -3.43 2.65 1.56
C ILE A 29 -4.70 3.31 2.08
N ASP A 30 -5.20 4.30 1.34
CA ASP A 30 -6.35 5.09 1.80
C ASP A 30 -7.68 4.49 1.30
N HIS A 31 -7.73 4.10 0.03
CA HIS A 31 -8.90 3.48 -0.59
C HIS A 31 -8.49 2.43 -1.61
N VAL A 32 -9.17 1.28 -1.58
CA VAL A 32 -9.00 0.21 -2.57
C VAL A 32 -10.37 -0.10 -3.17
N THR A 33 -10.55 0.22 -4.45
CA THR A 33 -11.69 -0.21 -5.24
C THR A 33 -11.39 -1.55 -5.89
N SER A 34 -12.39 -2.43 -5.96
CA SER A 34 -12.32 -3.68 -6.71
C SER A 34 -13.33 -3.66 -7.86
N GLU A 35 -12.88 -3.94 -9.07
CA GLU A 35 -13.73 -4.18 -10.24
C GLU A 35 -13.38 -5.57 -10.80
N GLY A 36 -14.19 -6.58 -10.48
CA GLY A 36 -13.90 -7.97 -10.82
C GLY A 36 -12.67 -8.51 -10.09
N SER A 37 -11.66 -8.98 -10.84
CA SER A 37 -10.38 -9.45 -10.31
C SER A 37 -9.34 -8.34 -10.08
N ASP A 38 -9.64 -7.12 -10.53
CA ASP A 38 -8.69 -6.02 -10.54
C ASP A 38 -8.95 -5.10 -9.34
N TYR A 39 -7.86 -4.66 -8.71
CA TYR A 39 -7.91 -3.70 -7.61
C TYR A 39 -7.17 -2.43 -8.01
N LYS A 40 -7.67 -1.28 -7.56
CA LYS A 40 -7.00 0.01 -7.77
C LYS A 40 -7.11 0.84 -6.51
N GLY A 41 -6.16 1.74 -6.31
CA GLY A 41 -6.17 2.60 -5.14
C GLY A 41 -5.07 3.62 -5.16
N SER A 42 -4.92 4.29 -4.02
CA SER A 42 -3.84 5.22 -3.76
C SER A 42 -3.07 4.78 -2.52
N TYR A 43 -1.78 5.09 -2.51
CA TYR A 43 -0.88 4.78 -1.43
C TYR A 43 -0.05 5.99 -1.03
N ASN A 44 0.43 5.99 0.21
CA ASN A 44 1.44 6.92 0.68
C ASN A 44 2.66 6.14 1.17
N ILE A 45 3.86 6.58 0.79
CA ILE A 45 5.13 6.10 1.36
C ILE A 45 5.68 7.21 2.23
N GLN A 46 5.99 6.87 3.48
CA GLN A 46 6.74 7.71 4.39
C GLN A 46 8.13 7.12 4.63
N LYS A 47 9.14 7.98 4.70
CA LYS A 47 10.49 7.66 5.17
C LYS A 47 10.78 8.51 6.39
N ASN A 48 11.04 7.89 7.53
CA ASN A 48 11.23 8.57 8.83
C ASN A 48 10.09 9.56 9.17
N GLY A 49 8.85 9.18 8.85
CA GLY A 49 7.65 10.00 9.11
C GLY A 49 7.40 11.13 8.11
N VAL A 50 8.26 11.32 7.10
CA VAL A 50 8.06 12.30 6.03
C VAL A 50 7.52 11.59 4.80
N ILE A 51 6.44 12.11 4.21
CA ILE A 51 5.87 11.57 2.96
C ILE A 51 6.87 11.82 1.82
N VAL A 52 7.30 10.74 1.16
CA VAL A 52 8.23 10.76 0.01
C VAL A 52 7.56 10.35 -1.30
N ALA A 53 6.39 9.70 -1.25
CA ALA A 53 5.56 9.43 -2.41
C ALA A 53 4.08 9.34 -2.04
N SER A 54 3.20 9.81 -2.93
CA SER A 54 1.74 9.72 -2.81
C SER A 54 1.15 9.53 -4.20
N GLU A 55 0.86 8.28 -4.57
CA GLU A 55 0.58 7.91 -5.95
C GLU A 55 -0.54 6.86 -6.03
N LYS A 56 -0.84 6.41 -7.25
CA LYS A 56 -1.83 5.37 -7.54
C LYS A 56 -1.18 4.02 -7.75
N PHE A 57 -1.97 2.98 -7.54
CA PHE A 57 -1.60 1.63 -7.93
C PHE A 57 -2.77 0.91 -8.60
N SER A 58 -2.44 -0.12 -9.37
CA SER A 58 -3.40 -1.12 -9.84
C SER A 58 -2.87 -2.52 -9.62
N VAL A 59 -3.76 -3.49 -9.44
CA VAL A 59 -3.41 -4.86 -9.11
C VAL A 59 -4.15 -5.78 -10.05
N MET A 60 -3.40 -6.71 -10.62
CA MET A 60 -3.95 -7.88 -11.31
C MET A 60 -3.75 -9.09 -10.40
N LYS A 61 -4.86 -9.74 -10.02
CA LYS A 61 -4.83 -10.97 -9.23
C LYS A 61 -5.10 -12.18 -10.11
N LEU A 62 -4.13 -13.07 -10.19
CA LEU A 62 -4.26 -14.39 -10.82
C LEU A 62 -4.23 -15.49 -9.75
N GLU A 63 -4.47 -16.73 -10.14
CA GLU A 63 -4.53 -17.86 -9.20
C GLU A 63 -3.24 -18.05 -8.40
N ARG A 64 -2.09 -17.87 -9.06
CA ARG A 64 -0.76 -18.17 -8.50
C ARG A 64 0.09 -16.94 -8.19
N ILE A 65 -0.30 -15.77 -8.70
CA ILE A 65 0.45 -14.53 -8.53
C ILE A 65 -0.46 -13.33 -8.29
N VAL A 66 0.10 -12.30 -7.68
CA VAL A 66 -0.48 -10.96 -7.60
C VAL A 66 0.54 -9.98 -8.13
N SER A 67 0.21 -9.27 -9.20
CA SER A 67 1.06 -8.21 -9.75
C SER A 67 0.50 -6.86 -9.36
N ILE A 68 1.31 -6.05 -8.68
CA ILE A 68 1.00 -4.71 -8.21
C ILE A 68 1.77 -3.74 -9.10
N ASN A 69 1.07 -3.06 -9.98
CA ASN A 69 1.60 -1.95 -10.76
C ASN A 69 1.56 -0.68 -9.90
N ILE A 70 2.73 -0.14 -9.60
CA ILE A 70 2.97 1.03 -8.76
C ILE A 70 3.24 2.19 -9.71
N GLN A 71 2.33 3.17 -9.78
CA GLN A 71 2.46 4.28 -10.72
C GLN A 71 3.41 5.35 -10.18
N GLU A 72 4.16 5.99 -11.07
CA GLU A 72 5.04 7.12 -10.75
C GLU A 72 4.63 8.29 -11.65
N GLY A 73 3.81 9.21 -11.11
CA GLY A 73 3.22 10.30 -11.89
C GLY A 73 2.42 9.80 -13.10
N ASP A 74 2.65 10.42 -14.26
CA ASP A 74 1.96 10.08 -15.53
C ASP A 74 2.72 9.02 -16.37
N GLY A 75 3.81 8.45 -15.84
CA GLY A 75 4.71 7.54 -16.56
C GLY A 75 4.45 6.05 -16.31
N TYR A 76 5.25 5.19 -16.96
CA TYR A 76 5.35 3.77 -16.60
C TYR A 76 6.08 3.66 -15.26
N GLY A 77 5.39 3.20 -14.22
CA GLY A 77 6.01 2.94 -12.92
C GLY A 77 6.55 1.51 -12.78
N ASN A 78 6.80 1.09 -11.55
CA ASN A 78 7.39 -0.21 -11.24
C ASN A 78 6.33 -1.28 -10.97
N THR A 79 6.73 -2.56 -11.02
CA THR A 79 5.83 -3.67 -10.67
C THR A 79 6.44 -4.51 -9.56
N ALA A 80 5.67 -4.72 -8.49
CA ALA A 80 5.97 -5.70 -7.46
C ALA A 80 5.06 -6.92 -7.68
N THR A 81 5.63 -8.12 -7.79
CA THR A 81 4.88 -9.36 -8.00
C THR A 81 5.04 -10.30 -6.81
N TYR A 82 3.94 -10.72 -6.22
CA TYR A 82 3.91 -11.77 -5.20
C TYR A 82 3.59 -13.12 -5.81
N PHE A 83 4.37 -14.15 -5.46
CA PHE A 83 4.16 -15.53 -5.88
C PHE A 83 3.64 -16.37 -4.71
N TYR A 84 2.43 -16.93 -4.83
CA TYR A 84 1.80 -17.68 -3.72
C TYR A 84 2.54 -18.96 -3.34
N GLU A 85 3.16 -19.63 -4.32
CA GLU A 85 3.82 -20.92 -4.14
C GLU A 85 5.16 -20.78 -3.42
N SER A 86 6.03 -19.91 -3.93
CA SER A 86 7.34 -19.63 -3.33
C SER A 86 7.26 -18.68 -2.13
N LYS A 87 6.14 -17.96 -1.97
CA LYS A 87 5.93 -16.92 -0.94
C LYS A 87 6.98 -15.81 -1.04
N LYS A 88 7.36 -15.44 -2.26
CA LYS A 88 8.32 -14.38 -2.54
C LYS A 88 7.67 -13.18 -3.19
N PHE A 89 8.26 -12.02 -2.96
CA PHE A 89 8.11 -10.86 -3.84
C PHE A 89 9.27 -10.78 -4.83
N ASP A 90 8.99 -10.33 -6.03
CA ASP A 90 9.95 -9.83 -7.02
C ASP A 90 9.61 -8.35 -7.31
N CYS A 91 10.62 -7.49 -7.34
CA CYS A 91 10.46 -6.08 -7.66
C CYS A 91 11.80 -5.49 -8.10
N MET A 92 11.84 -4.76 -9.22
CA MET A 92 13.04 -4.08 -9.72
C MET A 92 14.27 -5.01 -9.90
N GLY A 93 14.05 -6.30 -10.17
CA GLY A 93 15.10 -7.31 -10.32
C GLY A 93 15.60 -7.93 -9.00
N GLU A 94 14.99 -7.56 -7.87
CA GLU A 94 15.33 -8.08 -6.54
C GLU A 94 14.21 -8.97 -5.99
N GLU A 95 14.58 -10.03 -5.27
CA GLU A 95 13.64 -10.93 -4.61
C GLU A 95 13.63 -10.72 -3.08
N LYS A 96 12.46 -10.87 -2.46
CA LYS A 96 12.29 -10.84 -1.00
C LYS A 96 11.39 -11.98 -0.53
N GLU A 97 11.90 -12.77 0.41
CA GLU A 97 11.09 -13.77 1.13
C GLU A 97 9.94 -13.10 1.88
N ALA A 98 8.78 -13.74 1.86
CA ALA A 98 7.57 -13.22 2.49
C ALA A 98 6.79 -14.34 3.20
N LYS A 99 5.90 -13.94 4.09
CA LYS A 99 4.92 -14.87 4.67
C LYS A 99 3.83 -15.21 3.64
N LYS A 100 3.02 -16.22 3.95
CA LYS A 100 1.77 -16.45 3.23
C LYS A 100 0.75 -15.39 3.64
N TYR A 101 0.27 -14.62 2.67
CA TYR A 101 -0.81 -13.65 2.87
C TYR A 101 -2.16 -14.27 2.52
N LYS A 102 -3.21 -13.86 3.26
CA LYS A 102 -4.60 -14.27 2.99
C LYS A 102 -5.43 -13.13 2.40
N ASP A 103 -5.10 -11.89 2.75
CA ASP A 103 -5.75 -10.68 2.25
C ASP A 103 -4.91 -10.06 1.13
N ILE A 104 -5.58 -9.60 0.07
CA ILE A 104 -4.96 -8.86 -1.02
C ILE A 104 -4.38 -7.53 -0.54
N LYS A 105 -5.01 -6.86 0.43
CA LYS A 105 -4.52 -5.59 0.98
C LYS A 105 -3.15 -5.75 1.64
N ASP A 106 -2.94 -6.86 2.35
CA ASP A 106 -1.62 -7.16 2.93
C ASP A 106 -0.57 -7.39 1.84
N ILE A 107 -0.94 -8.07 0.74
CA ILE A 107 -0.03 -8.28 -0.39
C ILE A 107 0.35 -6.94 -1.03
N ILE A 108 -0.64 -6.07 -1.26
CA ILE A 108 -0.45 -4.72 -1.82
C ILE A 108 0.49 -3.90 -0.94
N LEU A 109 0.18 -3.81 0.37
CA LEU A 109 0.98 -3.06 1.33
C LEU A 109 2.43 -3.53 1.37
N ASN A 110 2.66 -4.85 1.43
CA ASN A 110 4.01 -5.40 1.52
C ASN A 110 4.77 -5.34 0.17
N GLY A 111 4.07 -5.40 -0.96
CA GLY A 111 4.68 -5.20 -2.28
C GLY A 111 5.14 -3.75 -2.48
N ILE A 112 4.30 -2.77 -2.13
CA ILE A 112 4.67 -1.35 -2.18
C ILE A 112 5.76 -1.03 -1.16
N LEU A 113 5.74 -1.66 0.02
CA LEU A 113 6.81 -1.53 1.01
C LEU A 113 8.14 -2.05 0.48
N PHE A 114 8.16 -3.19 -0.19
CA PHE A 114 9.38 -3.72 -0.79
C PHE A 114 9.91 -2.80 -1.90
N TYR A 115 9.02 -2.28 -2.75
CA TYR A 115 9.38 -1.22 -3.69
C TYR A 115 10.00 0.00 -2.98
N ALA A 116 9.41 0.47 -1.88
CA ALA A 116 9.92 1.61 -1.13
C ALA A 116 11.34 1.37 -0.59
N GLU A 117 11.57 0.18 -0.02
CA GLU A 117 12.88 -0.24 0.49
C GLU A 117 13.96 -0.29 -0.58
N LEU A 118 13.60 -0.54 -1.85
CA LEU A 118 14.53 -0.54 -2.99
C LEU A 118 14.71 0.87 -3.57
N ARG A 119 13.60 1.56 -3.87
CA ARG A 119 13.61 2.83 -4.60
C ARG A 119 14.23 3.98 -3.81
N PHE A 120 14.02 4.02 -2.50
CA PHE A 120 14.43 5.14 -1.66
C PHE A 120 15.63 4.82 -0.75
N LYS A 121 16.28 3.67 -0.97
CA LYS A 121 17.40 3.16 -0.15
C LYS A 121 18.58 4.14 -0.05
N GLU A 122 18.82 4.90 -1.11
CA GLU A 122 20.01 5.76 -1.28
C GLU A 122 19.72 7.27 -1.09
N GLU A 123 18.48 7.65 -0.77
CA GLU A 123 18.09 9.05 -0.53
C GLU A 123 18.35 9.52 0.92
#